data_AF-A0A965A6Y7-F1
#
_entry.id   AF-A0A965A6Y7-F1
#
_cell.length_a   1.000
_cell.length_b   1.000
_cell.length_c   1.000
_cell.angle_alpha   90.00
_cell.angle_beta   90.00
_cell.angle_gamma   90.00
#
_symmetry.space_group_name_H-M   'P 1'
#
loop_
_entity.id
_entity.type
_entity.pdbx_description
1 polymer ?
#
loop_
_entity_poly.entity_id
_entity_poly.type
_entity_poly.pdbx_seq_one_letter_code
_entity_poly.pdbx_strand_id
1 'polypeptide(L)' 'MEQTLPDPNIAKGEHRCPGESYQDVLRRDETGAPSQMMTESYEFLGDEPIGFYRYTSKEFLELEFEKVWSKVW' A
#
# COMPACT_ATOMS: atom_id res chain seq x y z
N MET A 1 -0.25 -23.32 -11.18
CA MET A 1 0.55 -22.20 -10.62
C MET A 1 0.80 -22.56 -9.18
N GLU A 2 1.93 -23.19 -8.91
CA GLU A 2 2.33 -23.57 -7.56
C GLU A 2 2.70 -22.27 -6.84
N GLN A 3 1.89 -21.85 -5.86
CA GLN A 3 2.28 -20.73 -5.00
C GLN A 3 3.37 -21.24 -4.07
N THR A 4 4.63 -21.01 -4.46
CA THR A 4 5.77 -21.19 -3.57
C THR A 4 5.56 -20.26 -2.37
N LEU A 5 5.70 -20.80 -1.16
CA LEU A 5 5.61 -20.01 0.07
C LEU A 5 6.62 -18.85 -0.01
N PRO A 6 6.24 -17.61 0.36
CA PRO A 6 7.15 -16.47 0.28
C PRO A 6 8.39 -16.71 1.13
N ASP A 7 9.56 -16.37 0.59
CA ASP A 7 10.83 -16.54 1.29
C ASP A 7 10.78 -15.84 2.66
N PRO A 8 11.12 -16.54 3.75
CA PRO A 8 11.01 -15.99 5.11
C PRO A 8 12.01 -14.87 5.39
N ASN A 9 12.92 -14.58 4.47
CA ASN A 9 13.96 -13.55 4.58
C ASN A 9 13.62 -12.24 3.85
N ILE A 10 12.40 -12.09 3.32
CA ILE A 10 11.96 -10.84 2.70
C ILE A 10 11.67 -9.81 3.79
N ALA A 11 12.12 -8.57 3.60
CA ALA A 11 11.84 -7.49 4.52
C ALA A 11 10.33 -7.20 4.59
N LYS A 12 9.84 -6.83 5.77
CA LYS A 12 8.43 -6.42 5.94
C LYS A 12 8.10 -5.28 4.96
N GLY A 13 6.96 -5.38 4.29
CA GLY A 13 6.56 -4.44 3.24
C GLY A 13 7.09 -4.74 1.83
N GLU A 14 8.05 -5.65 1.68
CA GLU A 14 8.62 -6.04 0.37
C GLU A 14 8.01 -7.33 -0.20
N HIS A 15 7.06 -7.94 0.51
CA HIS A 15 6.31 -9.07 -0.01
C HIS A 15 5.46 -8.60 -1.21
N ARG A 16 5.80 -9.08 -2.41
CA ARG A 16 5.06 -8.86 -3.65
C ARG A 16 4.54 -10.18 -4.20
N CYS A 17 3.51 -10.11 -5.04
CA CYS A 17 3.02 -11.28 -5.77
C CYS A 17 4.16 -11.84 -6.66
N PRO A 18 4.38 -13.16 -6.71
CA PRO A 18 5.32 -13.74 -7.64
C PRO A 18 4.92 -13.42 -9.09
N GLY A 19 5.79 -12.70 -9.81
CA GLY A 19 5.54 -12.30 -11.20
C GLY A 19 6.04 -10.89 -11.51
N GLU A 20 5.75 -10.43 -12.71
CA GLU A 20 6.05 -9.06 -13.13
C GLU A 20 5.20 -8.05 -12.36
N SER A 21 5.81 -6.95 -11.92
CA SER A 21 5.08 -5.82 -11.37
C SER A 21 4.47 -4.97 -12.48
N TYR A 22 3.46 -4.15 -12.13
CA TYR A 22 2.92 -3.15 -13.04
C TYR A 22 4.03 -2.23 -13.61
N GLN A 23 5.03 -1.89 -12.78
CA GLN A 23 6.13 -1.02 -13.16
C GLN A 23 7.09 -1.70 -14.15
N ASP A 24 7.22 -3.03 -14.10
CA ASP A 24 7.97 -3.80 -15.10
C ASP A 24 7.25 -3.86 -16.45
N VAL A 25 5.91 -3.89 -16.44
CA VAL A 25 5.09 -3.76 -17.66
C VAL A 25 5.26 -2.36 -18.24
N LEU A 26 5.13 -1.33 -17.40
CA LEU A 26 5.23 0.07 -17.83
C LEU A 26 6.60 0.41 -18.43
N ARG A 27 7.68 -0.14 -17.86
CA ARG A 27 9.05 0.02 -18.40
C ARG A 27 9.28 -0.67 -19.74
N ARG A 28 8.45 -1.66 -20.13
CA ARG A 28 8.53 -2.33 -21.43
C ARG A 28 7.68 -1.64 -22.51
N ASP A 29 6.88 -0.64 -22.15
CA ASP A 29 6.09 0.10 -23.12
C ASP A 29 7.02 0.89 -24.07
N GLU A 30 6.95 0.56 -25.37
CA GLU A 30 7.76 1.15 -26.42
C GLU A 30 7.49 2.65 -26.61
N THR A 31 6.31 3.12 -26.23
CA THR A 31 5.92 4.53 -26.38
C THR A 31 6.47 5.42 -25.26
N GLY A 32 6.97 4.81 -24.18
CA GLY A 32 7.51 5.50 -23.02
C GLY A 32 6.42 6.14 -22.16
N ALA A 33 6.31 5.69 -20.91
CA ALA A 33 5.38 6.29 -19.96
C ALA A 33 5.86 7.69 -19.49
N PRO A 34 4.93 8.61 -19.15
CA PRO A 34 5.27 9.87 -18.50
C PRO A 34 6.07 9.63 -17.21
N SER A 35 7.02 10.52 -16.90
CA SER A 35 7.92 10.37 -15.75
C SER A 35 7.20 10.26 -14.41
N GLN A 36 6.00 10.86 -14.30
CA GLN A 36 5.17 10.79 -13.11
C GLN A 36 4.65 9.36 -12.85
N MET A 37 4.43 8.56 -13.90
CA MET A 37 3.96 7.18 -13.76
C MET A 37 5.07 6.20 -13.41
N MET A 38 6.33 6.58 -13.68
CA MET A 38 7.53 5.81 -13.34
C MET A 38 8.03 6.08 -11.91
N THR A 39 7.47 7.06 -11.21
CA THR A 39 7.90 7.40 -9.86
C THR A 39 7.24 6.46 -8.85
N GLU A 40 8.05 5.71 -8.11
CA GLU A 40 7.59 4.84 -7.02
C GLU A 40 7.97 5.45 -5.67
N SER A 41 7.01 5.53 -4.74
CA SER A 41 7.23 6.02 -3.37
C SER A 41 6.49 5.14 -2.38
N TYR A 42 6.86 3.87 -2.31
CA TYR A 42 6.33 2.96 -1.32
C TYR A 42 7.05 3.12 0.02
N GLU A 43 6.30 3.24 1.10
CA GLU A 43 6.81 3.24 2.46
C GLU A 43 6.02 2.23 3.30
N PHE A 44 6.74 1.36 4.01
CA PHE A 44 6.12 0.41 4.93
C PHE A 44 5.78 1.10 6.25
N LEU A 45 4.49 1.32 6.50
CA LEU A 45 4.00 2.05 7.69
C LEU A 45 3.88 1.20 8.97
N GLY A 46 4.23 -0.09 8.91
CA GLY A 46 4.15 -1.03 10.03
C GLY A 46 3.02 -2.07 9.91
N ASP A 47 3.16 -3.16 10.65
CA ASP A 47 2.23 -4.28 10.75
C ASP A 47 1.61 -4.44 12.14
N GLU A 48 1.78 -3.43 13.01
CA GLU A 48 1.27 -3.46 14.37
C GLU A 48 -0.27 -3.49 14.41
N PRO A 49 -0.88 -4.24 15.34
CA PRO A 49 -2.32 -4.35 15.44
C PRO A 49 -2.95 -3.00 15.80
N ILE A 50 -4.04 -2.67 15.10
CA ILE A 50 -4.82 -1.48 15.39
C ILE A 50 -5.72 -1.76 16.59
N GLY A 51 -5.64 -0.92 17.62
CA GLY A 51 -6.46 -1.07 18.82
C GLY A 51 -7.96 -0.90 18.55
N PHE A 52 -8.77 -1.73 19.22
CA PHE A 52 -10.24 -1.73 19.07
C PHE A 52 -10.90 -0.38 19.34
N TYR A 53 -10.29 0.46 20.18
CA TYR A 53 -10.79 1.78 20.52
C TYR A 53 -11.05 2.64 19.29
N ARG A 54 -10.30 2.48 18.19
CA ARG A 54 -10.53 3.23 16.94
C ARG A 54 -11.91 3.00 16.35
N TYR A 55 -12.53 1.85 16.63
CA TYR A 55 -13.84 1.48 16.09
C TYR A 55 -14.98 1.65 17.09
N THR A 56 -14.67 1.84 18.38
CA THR A 56 -15.69 1.88 19.45
C THR A 56 -15.71 3.19 20.23
N SER A 57 -14.68 4.02 20.12
CA SER A 57 -14.59 5.32 20.80
C SER A 57 -15.36 6.39 20.03
N LYS A 58 -16.16 7.15 20.76
CA LYS A 58 -16.85 8.33 20.23
C LYS A 58 -15.86 9.44 19.91
N GLU A 59 -14.84 9.61 20.73
CA GLU A 59 -13.80 10.64 20.59
C GLU A 59 -13.01 10.43 19.29
N PHE A 60 -12.70 9.18 18.95
CA PHE A 60 -12.02 8.86 17.70
C PHE A 60 -12.91 9.14 16.47
N LEU A 61 -14.19 8.79 16.55
CA LEU A 61 -15.16 9.08 15.49
C LEU A 61 -15.26 10.59 15.21
N GLU A 62 -15.30 11.42 16.26
CA GLU A 62 -15.33 12.88 16.12
C GLU A 62 -14.08 13.41 15.40
N LEU A 63 -12.90 12.86 15.70
CA LEU A 63 -11.66 13.20 14.99
C LEU A 63 -11.69 12.80 13.51
N GLU A 64 -12.26 11.64 13.17
CA GLU A 64 -12.40 11.21 11.78
C GLU A 64 -13.28 12.17 10.97
N PHE A 65 -14.39 12.63 11.55
CA PHE A 65 -15.25 13.65 10.93
C PHE A 65 -14.52 14.96 10.69
N GLU A 66 -13.73 15.42 11.67
CA GLU A 66 -12.99 16.67 11.55
C GLU A 66 -11.87 16.57 10.50
N LYS A 67 -11.09 15.49 10.52
CA LYS A 67 -9.81 15.42 9.80
C LYS A 67 -9.88 14.69 8.47
N VAL A 68 -10.80 13.74 8.29
CA VAL A 68 -10.86 12.85 7.14
C VAL A 68 -12.11 13.14 6.31
N TRP A 69 -13.29 12.91 6.88
CA TRP A 69 -14.55 12.87 6.11
C TRP A 69 -14.94 14.22 5.48
N SER A 70 -14.49 15.34 6.06
CA SER A 70 -14.70 16.68 5.48
C SER A 70 -13.79 17.00 4.28
N LYS A 71 -12.78 16.18 4.01
CA LYS A 71 -11.72 16.42 3.00
C LYS A 71 -11.68 15.37 1.89
N VAL A 72 -12.52 14.35 1.97
CA VAL A 72 -12.60 13.27 0.98
C VAL A 72 -14.00 13.27 0.35
N TRP A 73 -14.10 12.80 -0.88
CA TRP A 73 -15.34 12.71 -1.66
C TRP A 73 -15.96 11.33 -1.56
#